data_AF-A0A7R8QGU9-F1
#
_entry.id   AF-A0A7R8QGU9-F1
#
_cell.length_a   1.000
_cell.length_b   1.000
_cell.length_c   1.000
_cell.angle_alpha   90.00
_cell.angle_beta   90.00
_cell.angle_gamma   90.00
#
_symmetry.space_group_name_H-M   'P 1'
#
loop_
_entity.id
_entity.type
_entity.pdbx_description
1 polymer ?
#
loop_
_entity_poly.entity_id
_entity_poly.type
_entity_poly.pdbx_seq_one_letter_code
_entity_poly.pdbx_strand_id
1 'polypeptide(L)'
;MSMRNRLAGVSKIWSPNPRRVVLLDPENSSATAPHGEAAGADGGRQAAKNGVRANGEGASPSESLVPYGSGSVEPASAPEPRARRGRGLLLLSLGGGILLAGGLATVGFTSWVNHLQVPGSLADEEYHAYDRTVAQYEKWRKEILDRINGGGDGAGAAKKLGRIEAKVHFPPEEAVHACLRRHLPGDVSIISIEPVAYRSVGNAEELDYRVTVESAVDLYVVPALAAPGPPENAPGLVKEVWPDLLWDATLPPGMEFKAGEKDRYLLAKADQKVSFLWKIEKAQVVDGKWRIQRVAPPLLEWSNGFFAAGLDNALRGGGAIPPLFLCRSKDLEEYSASFERCLADLHSRYDAMEADVAQARKELGGEVTKAPKGIRKGIDLAAVRRARSEGFQQGMEEGGYASDALSNLEGTTRTGVIPWLETVTPFVGGLVHSKKAEKEEIARQRAAARAEYRAQWARHIRELKEAEQKGNQYQAQQESRFVQYYRDLADQRVSDIRRFIQKTAVAEDAAGGARNHRSLSN
;
A
#
# COMPACT_ATOMS: atom_id res chain seq x y z
N MET A 1 11.91 -9.09 -9.51
CA MET A 1 12.07 -10.08 -8.39
C MET A 1 10.85 -10.98 -8.31
N SER A 2 10.94 -12.19 -7.74
CA SER A 2 9.75 -13.04 -7.51
C SER A 2 9.11 -12.75 -6.15
N MET A 3 7.79 -12.97 -5.99
CA MET A 3 7.09 -12.79 -4.71
C MET A 3 7.70 -13.64 -3.58
N ARG A 4 8.14 -14.87 -3.89
CA ARG A 4 8.81 -15.76 -2.92
C ARG A 4 10.13 -15.16 -2.41
N ASN A 5 10.89 -14.47 -3.25
CA ASN A 5 12.16 -13.85 -2.85
C ASN A 5 11.93 -12.60 -1.99
N ARG A 6 10.86 -11.83 -2.23
CA ARG A 6 10.45 -10.73 -1.34
C ARG A 6 10.03 -11.26 0.04
N LEU A 7 9.09 -12.21 0.09
CA LEU A 7 8.64 -12.82 1.34
C LEU A 7 9.76 -13.50 2.14
N ALA A 8 10.75 -14.10 1.47
CA ALA A 8 11.97 -14.64 2.11
C ALA A 8 12.96 -13.56 2.59
N GLY A 9 12.80 -12.30 2.16
CA GLY A 9 13.41 -11.13 2.78
C GLY A 9 12.65 -10.70 4.02
N VAL A 10 11.33 -10.53 3.92
CA VAL A 10 10.47 -10.09 5.05
C VAL A 10 10.49 -11.08 6.22
N SER A 11 10.56 -12.39 5.96
CA SER A 11 10.65 -13.39 7.04
C SER A 11 11.97 -13.30 7.82
N LYS A 12 13.04 -12.77 7.24
CA LYS A 12 14.31 -12.52 7.94
C LYS A 12 14.24 -11.34 8.90
N ILE A 13 13.41 -10.35 8.60
CA ILE A 13 13.16 -9.17 9.48
C ILE A 13 12.60 -9.65 10.83
N TRP A 14 11.62 -10.55 10.79
CA TRP A 14 10.96 -11.11 11.97
C TRP A 14 11.52 -12.47 12.42
N SER A 15 12.72 -12.85 11.95
CA SER A 15 13.32 -14.12 12.37
C SER A 15 13.83 -13.99 13.81
N PRO A 16 13.44 -14.89 14.74
CA PRO A 16 13.93 -14.83 16.10
C PRO A 16 15.45 -15.03 16.10
N ASN A 17 16.17 -13.96 16.43
CA ASN A 17 17.61 -13.99 16.60
C ASN A 17 17.93 -15.03 17.70
N PRO A 18 18.70 -16.10 17.43
CA PRO A 18 18.82 -17.26 18.33
C PRO A 18 19.68 -16.95 19.56
N ARG A 19 19.17 -16.09 20.43
CA ARG A 19 19.63 -15.96 21.81
C ARG A 19 19.35 -17.28 22.51
N ARG A 20 20.40 -18.09 22.69
CA ARG A 20 20.38 -19.20 23.64
C ARG A 20 19.95 -18.66 25.00
N VAL A 21 18.70 -18.87 25.38
CA VAL A 21 18.24 -18.73 26.75
C VAL A 21 18.87 -19.88 27.53
N VAL A 22 20.07 -19.65 28.04
CA VAL A 22 20.66 -20.54 29.04
C VAL A 22 19.89 -20.29 30.32
N LEU A 23 18.90 -21.14 30.58
CA LEU A 23 18.29 -21.31 31.90
C LEU A 23 19.39 -21.80 32.85
N LEU A 24 20.03 -20.85 33.52
CA LEU A 24 20.89 -21.12 34.67
C LEU A 24 20.00 -21.48 35.85
N ASP A 25 19.74 -22.77 35.97
CA ASP A 25 19.13 -23.38 37.15
C ASP A 25 20.09 -23.21 38.35
N PRO A 26 19.73 -22.47 39.41
CA PRO A 26 20.69 -22.06 40.44
C PRO A 26 21.20 -23.19 41.35
N GLU A 27 20.74 -24.43 41.17
CA GLU A 27 21.16 -25.57 42.01
C GLU A 27 22.27 -26.46 41.40
N ASN A 28 22.75 -26.20 40.18
CA ASN A 28 23.78 -27.04 39.52
C ASN A 28 25.11 -26.31 39.26
N SER A 29 25.87 -26.07 40.34
CA SER A 29 27.22 -25.48 40.29
C SER A 29 28.35 -26.51 40.14
N SER A 30 28.27 -27.40 39.14
CA SER A 30 29.41 -28.22 38.71
C SER A 30 29.29 -28.77 37.28
N ALA A 31 30.18 -28.34 36.38
CA ALA A 31 30.88 -29.14 35.35
C ALA A 31 31.29 -28.31 34.11
N THR A 32 32.61 -28.27 33.86
CA THR A 32 33.31 -28.23 32.55
C THR A 32 32.64 -27.61 31.31
N ALA A 33 33.24 -26.53 30.80
CA ALA A 33 33.12 -26.09 29.42
C ALA A 33 34.03 -26.89 28.46
N PRO A 34 33.67 -27.04 27.17
CA PRO A 34 34.60 -27.41 26.10
C PRO A 34 34.88 -26.27 25.09
N HIS A 35 36.07 -26.34 24.49
CA HIS A 35 36.60 -25.46 23.44
C HIS A 35 36.09 -25.83 22.02
N GLY A 36 36.31 -24.89 21.07
CA GLY A 36 36.56 -25.20 19.65
C GLY A 36 35.30 -25.38 18.78
N GLU A 37 35.35 -25.16 17.46
CA GLU A 37 36.48 -24.79 16.58
C GLU A 37 36.01 -23.80 15.49
N ALA A 38 36.97 -23.18 14.80
CA ALA A 38 36.76 -22.41 13.59
C ALA A 38 37.53 -23.03 12.41
N ALA A 39 36.86 -23.19 11.27
CA ALA A 39 37.39 -23.38 9.92
C ALA A 39 36.37 -22.68 8.97
N GLY A 40 36.73 -21.90 7.94
CA GLY A 40 37.80 -22.06 6.96
C GLY A 40 37.23 -22.80 5.74
N ALA A 41 37.47 -22.47 4.48
CA ALA A 41 38.15 -21.40 3.74
C ALA A 41 37.93 -21.72 2.23
N ASP A 42 38.38 -20.87 1.30
CA ASP A 42 38.53 -21.12 -0.16
C ASP A 42 37.28 -21.42 -1.03
N GLY A 43 37.27 -21.15 -2.34
CA GLY A 43 38.23 -20.43 -3.19
C GLY A 43 38.08 -20.72 -4.71
N GLY A 44 38.61 -19.84 -5.58
CA GLY A 44 38.78 -20.05 -7.05
C GLY A 44 37.64 -19.53 -7.96
N ARG A 45 37.84 -18.72 -9.02
CA ARG A 45 38.62 -18.88 -10.29
C ARG A 45 38.00 -19.93 -11.25
N GLN A 46 37.93 -19.77 -12.59
CA GLN A 46 38.56 -18.82 -13.55
C GLN A 46 37.91 -18.95 -14.98
N ALA A 47 38.01 -17.90 -15.81
CA ALA A 47 38.22 -17.91 -17.30
C ALA A 47 37.26 -18.68 -18.27
N ALA A 48 37.24 -18.49 -19.61
CA ALA A 48 37.46 -17.37 -20.56
C ALA A 48 37.20 -17.86 -22.03
N LYS A 49 37.20 -16.93 -23.03
CA LYS A 49 37.35 -17.15 -24.52
C LYS A 49 36.11 -17.69 -25.30
N ASN A 50 35.95 -17.50 -26.63
CA ASN A 50 36.48 -16.57 -27.67
C ASN A 50 35.68 -16.71 -29.01
N GLY A 51 35.82 -15.75 -29.95
CA GLY A 51 35.56 -15.90 -31.40
C GLY A 51 34.32 -15.13 -31.90
N VAL A 52 34.32 -14.17 -32.85
CA VAL A 52 35.24 -13.67 -33.93
C VAL A 52 35.20 -14.43 -35.28
N ARG A 53 34.43 -13.89 -36.24
CA ARG A 53 34.66 -13.64 -37.69
C ARG A 53 33.29 -13.42 -38.38
N ALA A 54 33.05 -12.69 -39.48
CA ALA A 54 33.73 -11.70 -40.34
C ALA A 54 33.37 -11.98 -41.83
N ASN A 55 33.42 -10.93 -42.68
CA ASN A 55 33.22 -10.88 -44.15
C ASN A 55 31.75 -10.70 -44.62
N GLY A 56 31.47 -9.91 -45.68
CA GLY A 56 32.39 -9.18 -46.57
C GLY A 56 31.72 -8.11 -47.46
N GLU A 57 32.54 -7.47 -48.30
CA GLU A 57 32.23 -6.27 -49.12
C GLU A 57 31.78 -6.60 -50.58
N GLY A 58 31.32 -5.58 -51.32
CA GLY A 58 31.10 -5.58 -52.78
C GLY A 58 29.79 -4.86 -53.18
N ALA A 59 29.75 -3.62 -53.67
CA ALA A 59 30.29 -3.02 -54.91
C ALA A 59 29.40 -3.22 -56.17
N SER A 60 28.65 -2.15 -56.53
CA SER A 60 28.34 -1.52 -57.85
C SER A 60 28.53 -2.25 -59.21
N PRO A 61 28.00 -1.73 -60.34
CA PRO A 61 26.79 -0.91 -60.62
C PRO A 61 26.05 -1.40 -61.92
N SER A 62 25.59 -0.49 -62.80
CA SER A 62 25.14 -0.70 -64.21
C SER A 62 23.70 -1.22 -64.41
N GLU A 63 22.93 -0.95 -65.48
CA GLU A 63 22.97 0.03 -66.59
C GLU A 63 21.61 0.01 -67.36
N SER A 64 21.48 0.80 -68.45
CA SER A 64 20.45 0.69 -69.52
C SER A 64 19.06 1.31 -69.22
N LEU A 65 18.33 1.93 -70.16
CA LEU A 65 18.59 2.27 -71.57
C LEU A 65 17.80 3.53 -72.01
N VAL A 66 18.44 4.35 -72.83
CA VAL A 66 17.96 5.49 -73.67
C VAL A 66 17.69 4.93 -75.11
N PRO A 67 17.15 5.59 -76.17
CA PRO A 67 16.60 6.95 -76.41
C PRO A 67 15.07 6.89 -76.76
N TYR A 68 14.36 7.75 -77.53
CA TYR A 68 14.62 8.91 -78.43
C TYR A 68 13.35 9.79 -78.54
N GLY A 69 13.44 11.04 -79.04
CA GLY A 69 12.26 11.75 -79.60
C GLY A 69 12.25 13.28 -79.53
N SER A 70 13.17 13.97 -80.20
CA SER A 70 13.13 15.43 -80.37
C SER A 70 12.18 15.87 -81.51
N GLY A 71 11.47 17.00 -81.36
CA GLY A 71 10.66 17.56 -82.45
C GLY A 71 10.00 18.91 -82.13
N SER A 72 10.76 20.00 -82.26
CA SER A 72 10.25 21.38 -82.14
C SER A 72 9.93 21.99 -83.50
N VAL A 73 8.70 22.48 -83.73
CA VAL A 73 8.41 23.58 -84.68
C VAL A 73 7.21 24.41 -84.20
N GLU A 74 7.43 25.70 -84.03
CA GLU A 74 6.46 26.80 -84.15
C GLU A 74 7.00 27.74 -85.26
N PRO A 75 6.27 28.74 -85.78
CA PRO A 75 4.81 28.98 -85.73
C PRO A 75 4.22 29.37 -87.11
N ALA A 76 2.99 29.90 -87.10
CA ALA A 76 2.51 31.06 -87.87
C ALA A 76 1.42 30.92 -88.96
N SER A 77 0.61 31.98 -88.99
CA SER A 77 -0.28 32.50 -90.05
C SER A 77 -1.70 31.93 -90.21
N ALA A 78 -2.66 32.87 -90.23
CA ALA A 78 -4.09 32.66 -90.40
C ALA A 78 -4.48 32.55 -91.89
N PRO A 79 -5.76 32.27 -92.22
CA PRO A 79 -6.66 33.41 -92.45
C PRO A 79 -8.12 33.23 -91.98
N GLU A 80 -8.71 34.34 -91.53
CA GLU A 80 -10.14 34.61 -91.58
C GLU A 80 -10.51 35.28 -92.94
N PRO A 81 -11.79 35.57 -93.27
CA PRO A 81 -13.05 35.03 -92.72
C PRO A 81 -14.04 34.60 -93.83
N ARG A 82 -15.19 34.00 -93.45
CA ARG A 82 -16.45 34.24 -94.19
C ARG A 82 -17.69 34.09 -93.32
N ALA A 83 -18.53 35.11 -93.32
CA ALA A 83 -19.66 35.25 -92.42
C ALA A 83 -20.83 34.31 -92.74
N ARG A 84 -21.47 33.77 -91.70
CA ARG A 84 -22.90 33.41 -91.71
C ARG A 84 -23.57 33.86 -90.41
N ARG A 85 -24.35 34.94 -90.49
CA ARG A 85 -25.26 35.38 -89.42
C ARG A 85 -26.40 34.37 -89.27
N GLY A 86 -26.76 34.02 -88.04
CA GLY A 86 -28.07 33.43 -87.73
C GLY A 86 -28.10 32.49 -86.52
N ARG A 87 -28.92 32.84 -85.52
CA ARG A 87 -29.47 31.93 -84.48
C ARG A 87 -28.52 31.32 -83.42
N GLY A 88 -27.41 31.98 -83.07
CA GLY A 88 -26.56 31.56 -81.93
C GLY A 88 -26.98 32.08 -80.54
N LEU A 89 -27.76 33.16 -80.45
CA LEU A 89 -27.85 33.97 -79.22
C LEU A 89 -28.72 33.39 -78.09
N LEU A 90 -29.61 32.43 -78.36
CA LEU A 90 -30.51 31.83 -77.35
C LEU A 90 -29.94 30.57 -76.68
N LEU A 91 -28.97 29.89 -77.31
CA LEU A 91 -28.27 28.76 -76.68
C LEU A 91 -27.10 29.22 -75.81
N LEU A 92 -26.46 30.34 -76.15
CA LEU A 92 -25.44 30.97 -75.31
C LEU A 92 -26.03 31.59 -74.03
N SER A 93 -27.26 32.10 -74.05
CA SER A 93 -27.93 32.59 -72.83
C SER A 93 -28.38 31.44 -71.91
N LEU A 94 -28.86 30.31 -72.48
CA LEU A 94 -29.19 29.12 -71.68
C LEU A 94 -27.94 28.45 -71.10
N GLY A 95 -26.90 28.24 -71.92
CA GLY A 95 -25.63 27.64 -71.49
C GLY A 95 -24.88 28.52 -70.49
N GLY A 96 -24.85 29.84 -70.73
CA GLY A 96 -24.31 30.82 -69.79
C GLY A 96 -25.11 30.89 -68.49
N GLY A 97 -26.44 30.77 -68.55
CA GLY A 97 -27.30 30.67 -67.37
C GLY A 97 -27.06 29.40 -66.55
N ILE A 98 -26.86 28.25 -67.19
CA ILE A 98 -26.52 26.99 -66.51
C ILE A 98 -25.09 27.03 -65.94
N LEU A 99 -24.14 27.66 -66.62
CA LEU A 99 -22.78 27.88 -66.10
C LEU A 99 -22.75 28.88 -64.94
N LEU A 100 -23.57 29.94 -64.96
CA LEU A 100 -23.71 30.88 -63.85
C LEU A 100 -24.47 30.27 -62.67
N ALA A 101 -25.55 29.51 -62.91
CA ALA A 101 -26.27 28.80 -61.86
C ALA A 101 -25.41 27.66 -61.25
N GLY A 102 -24.67 26.92 -62.07
CA GLY A 102 -23.69 25.93 -61.62
C GLY A 102 -22.49 26.58 -60.91
N GLY A 103 -22.06 27.76 -61.37
CA GLY A 103 -21.03 28.57 -60.72
C GLY A 103 -21.48 29.11 -59.37
N LEU A 104 -22.70 29.63 -59.25
CA LEU A 104 -23.27 30.08 -57.99
C LEU A 104 -23.60 28.92 -57.05
N ALA A 105 -24.02 27.76 -57.58
CA ALA A 105 -24.21 26.55 -56.79
C ALA A 105 -22.89 25.99 -56.27
N THR A 106 -21.81 25.99 -57.08
CA THR A 106 -20.47 25.57 -56.63
C THR A 106 -19.83 26.57 -55.68
N VAL A 107 -19.89 27.88 -55.95
CA VAL A 107 -19.43 28.93 -55.03
C VAL A 107 -20.24 28.90 -53.73
N GLY A 108 -21.57 28.79 -53.80
CA GLY A 108 -22.45 28.65 -52.64
C GLY A 108 -22.16 27.39 -51.83
N PHE A 109 -21.96 26.24 -52.49
CA PHE A 109 -21.58 24.98 -51.84
C PHE A 109 -20.19 25.08 -51.18
N THR A 110 -19.19 25.64 -51.86
CA THR A 110 -17.86 25.84 -51.26
C THR A 110 -17.88 26.83 -50.10
N SER A 111 -18.68 27.90 -50.19
CA SER A 111 -18.86 28.87 -49.09
C SER A 111 -19.54 28.20 -47.89
N TRP A 112 -20.59 27.41 -48.12
CA TRP A 112 -21.30 26.66 -47.09
C TRP A 112 -20.39 25.62 -46.41
N VAL A 113 -19.64 24.83 -47.20
CA VAL A 113 -18.66 23.85 -46.68
C VAL A 113 -17.53 24.53 -45.90
N ASN A 114 -17.04 25.70 -46.34
CA ASN A 114 -16.01 26.42 -45.62
C ASN A 114 -16.53 27.03 -44.30
N HIS A 115 -17.80 27.47 -44.25
CA HIS A 115 -18.42 27.94 -43.00
C HIS A 115 -18.62 26.81 -41.97
N LEU A 116 -18.78 25.56 -42.41
CA LEU A 116 -18.86 24.37 -41.53
C LEU A 116 -17.52 24.01 -40.86
N GLN A 117 -16.40 24.59 -41.30
CA GLN A 117 -15.04 24.23 -40.86
C GLN A 117 -14.46 25.14 -39.76
N VAL A 118 -15.23 26.07 -39.20
CA VAL A 118 -14.75 26.88 -38.06
C VAL A 118 -14.47 25.94 -36.87
N PRO A 119 -13.23 25.90 -36.32
CA PRO A 119 -12.89 24.98 -35.25
C PRO A 119 -13.80 25.19 -34.04
N GLY A 120 -14.40 24.09 -33.60
CA GLY A 120 -15.51 24.10 -32.67
C GLY A 120 -15.55 22.89 -31.76
N SER A 121 -14.39 22.33 -31.39
CA SER A 121 -14.29 21.43 -30.23
C SER A 121 -13.47 22.10 -29.14
N LEU A 122 -14.17 22.71 -28.19
CA LEU A 122 -13.59 23.20 -26.93
C LEU A 122 -13.65 22.10 -25.87
N ALA A 123 -12.94 22.32 -24.76
CA ALA A 123 -12.83 21.39 -23.63
C ALA A 123 -14.19 20.84 -23.18
N ASP A 124 -15.21 21.71 -23.13
CA ASP A 124 -16.49 21.48 -22.48
C ASP A 124 -17.51 20.66 -23.29
N GLU A 125 -17.16 20.16 -24.48
CA GLU A 125 -18.15 19.61 -25.44
C GLU A 125 -18.47 18.13 -25.32
N GLU A 126 -17.62 17.37 -24.66
CA GLU A 126 -17.82 15.94 -24.47
C GLU A 126 -18.74 15.64 -23.28
N TYR A 127 -19.56 14.60 -23.40
CA TYR A 127 -20.41 14.14 -22.31
C TYR A 127 -19.62 13.22 -21.36
N HIS A 128 -19.13 13.82 -20.28
CA HIS A 128 -18.55 13.12 -19.14
C HIS A 128 -19.63 12.93 -18.07
N ALA A 129 -19.93 11.69 -17.73
CA ALA A 129 -20.77 11.35 -16.59
C ALA A 129 -20.15 10.14 -15.92
N TYR A 130 -20.09 10.13 -14.59
CA TYR A 130 -19.24 9.18 -13.86
C TYR A 130 -19.53 7.71 -14.20
N ASP A 131 -20.80 7.32 -14.27
CA ASP A 131 -21.22 5.95 -14.64
C ASP A 131 -20.72 5.55 -16.03
N ARG A 132 -20.65 6.50 -16.97
CA ARG A 132 -20.10 6.28 -18.30
C ARG A 132 -18.58 6.13 -18.25
N THR A 133 -17.89 6.97 -17.48
CA THR A 133 -16.44 6.88 -17.26
C THR A 133 -16.05 5.52 -16.67
N VAL A 134 -16.81 5.01 -15.70
CA VAL A 134 -16.65 3.65 -15.15
C VAL A 134 -16.85 2.58 -16.24
N ALA A 135 -17.92 2.65 -17.02
CA ALA A 135 -18.18 1.69 -18.10
C ALA A 135 -17.09 1.71 -19.20
N GLN A 136 -16.54 2.88 -19.52
CA GLN A 136 -15.44 3.03 -20.47
C GLN A 136 -14.13 2.47 -19.92
N TYR A 137 -13.83 2.73 -18.64
CA TYR A 137 -12.69 2.13 -17.94
C TYR A 137 -12.78 0.59 -17.93
N GLU A 138 -13.95 0.02 -17.65
CA GLU A 138 -14.11 -1.44 -17.70
C GLU A 138 -13.91 -2.03 -19.09
N LYS A 139 -14.35 -1.33 -20.14
CA LYS A 139 -14.15 -1.73 -21.54
C LYS A 139 -12.67 -1.68 -21.92
N TRP A 140 -12.02 -0.54 -21.70
CA TRP A 140 -10.58 -0.35 -21.94
C TRP A 140 -9.76 -1.42 -21.20
N ARG A 141 -10.05 -1.65 -19.92
CA ARG A 141 -9.37 -2.66 -19.11
C ARG A 141 -9.48 -4.07 -19.70
N LYS A 142 -10.65 -4.47 -20.21
CA LYS A 142 -10.83 -5.75 -20.90
C LYS A 142 -9.99 -5.82 -22.17
N GLU A 143 -10.06 -4.79 -23.02
CA GLU A 143 -9.25 -4.71 -24.25
C GLU A 143 -7.73 -4.76 -23.98
N ILE A 144 -7.25 -4.15 -22.89
CA ILE A 144 -5.86 -4.25 -22.45
C ILE A 144 -5.51 -5.69 -22.04
N LEU A 145 -6.35 -6.35 -21.24
CA LEU A 145 -6.11 -7.73 -20.81
C LEU A 145 -6.15 -8.73 -21.96
N ASP A 146 -7.09 -8.56 -22.89
CA ASP A 146 -7.18 -9.40 -24.10
C ASP A 146 -5.89 -9.27 -24.92
N ARG A 147 -5.38 -8.04 -25.13
CA ARG A 147 -4.08 -7.78 -25.77
C ARG A 147 -2.90 -8.40 -25.02
N ILE A 148 -2.87 -8.30 -23.68
CA ILE A 148 -1.84 -8.92 -22.83
C ILE A 148 -1.83 -10.45 -23.03
N ASN A 149 -3.01 -11.05 -23.14
CA ASN A 149 -3.21 -12.49 -23.34
C ASN A 149 -3.04 -12.95 -24.80
N GLY A 150 -2.65 -12.05 -25.72
CA GLY A 150 -2.48 -12.35 -27.15
C GLY A 150 -3.78 -12.38 -27.96
N GLY A 151 -4.93 -12.10 -27.35
CA GLY A 151 -6.22 -11.91 -28.00
C GLY A 151 -6.39 -10.47 -28.48
N GLY A 152 -5.73 -10.09 -29.58
CA GLY A 152 -5.80 -8.72 -30.07
C GLY A 152 -5.31 -8.59 -31.51
N ASP A 153 -6.17 -8.92 -32.47
CA ASP A 153 -5.84 -8.78 -33.89
C ASP A 153 -5.57 -7.33 -34.28
N GLY A 154 -4.61 -7.18 -35.20
CA GLY A 154 -4.08 -5.89 -35.63
C GLY A 154 -5.11 -5.00 -36.34
N ALA A 155 -4.76 -3.72 -36.48
CA ALA A 155 -5.59 -2.72 -37.14
C ALA A 155 -6.04 -3.19 -38.53
N GLY A 156 -7.33 -3.53 -38.66
CA GLY A 156 -7.94 -3.95 -39.91
C GLY A 156 -7.65 -2.99 -41.06
N ALA A 157 -7.60 -3.52 -42.28
CA ALA A 157 -7.27 -2.75 -43.47
C ALA A 157 -8.25 -1.58 -43.65
N ALA A 158 -7.74 -0.36 -43.57
CA ALA A 158 -8.55 0.84 -43.70
C ALA A 158 -9.09 0.95 -45.14
N LYS A 159 -10.40 1.17 -45.28
CA LYS A 159 -11.02 1.45 -46.57
C LYS A 159 -10.62 2.87 -46.98
N LYS A 160 -10.01 3.05 -48.16
CA LYS A 160 -9.64 4.38 -48.64
C LYS A 160 -10.89 5.23 -48.88
N LEU A 161 -11.12 6.21 -48.02
CA LEU A 161 -12.19 7.20 -48.14
C LEU A 161 -11.90 8.18 -49.29
N GLY A 162 -12.96 8.67 -49.93
CA GLY A 162 -12.85 9.73 -50.93
C GLY A 162 -12.52 11.09 -50.31
N ARG A 163 -11.76 11.92 -51.02
CA ARG A 163 -11.42 13.30 -50.57
C ARG A 163 -12.65 14.18 -50.29
N ILE A 164 -13.81 13.86 -50.86
CA ILE A 164 -15.07 14.58 -50.65
C ILE A 164 -15.76 14.06 -49.38
N GLU A 165 -15.87 12.73 -49.22
CA GLU A 165 -16.40 12.09 -48.01
C GLU A 165 -15.65 12.55 -46.75
N ALA A 166 -14.31 12.57 -46.83
CA ALA A 166 -13.44 13.07 -45.77
C ALA A 166 -13.66 14.56 -45.41
N LYS A 167 -14.17 15.40 -46.33
CA LYS A 167 -14.47 16.81 -46.06
C LYS A 167 -15.89 17.06 -45.54
N VAL A 168 -16.82 16.14 -45.80
CA VAL A 168 -18.24 16.29 -45.50
C VAL A 168 -18.62 15.60 -44.19
N HIS A 169 -18.01 14.46 -43.86
CA HIS A 169 -18.41 13.63 -42.71
C HIS A 169 -17.42 13.65 -41.54
N PHE A 170 -16.21 14.19 -41.71
CA PHE A 170 -15.20 14.23 -40.65
C PHE A 170 -15.02 15.67 -40.11
N PRO A 171 -14.86 15.85 -38.78
CA PRO A 171 -14.43 17.11 -38.18
C PRO A 171 -13.06 17.58 -38.70
N PRO A 172 -12.74 18.88 -38.56
CA PRO A 172 -11.42 19.41 -38.83
C PRO A 172 -10.33 18.68 -38.02
N GLU A 173 -9.16 18.47 -38.62
CA GLU A 173 -8.06 17.72 -38.02
C GLU A 173 -7.64 18.32 -36.67
N GLU A 174 -7.66 19.65 -36.54
CA GLU A 174 -7.33 20.38 -35.32
C GLU A 174 -8.30 20.04 -34.17
N ALA A 175 -9.58 19.85 -34.48
CA ALA A 175 -10.60 19.49 -33.48
C ALA A 175 -10.42 18.03 -33.01
N VAL A 176 -10.10 17.12 -33.93
CA VAL A 176 -9.82 15.71 -33.62
C VAL A 176 -8.52 15.58 -32.82
N HIS A 177 -7.49 16.32 -33.20
CA HIS A 177 -6.20 16.35 -32.52
C HIS A 177 -6.32 16.97 -31.11
N ALA A 178 -7.03 18.09 -30.95
CA ALA A 178 -7.29 18.70 -29.65
C ALA A 178 -8.11 17.78 -28.74
N CYS A 179 -9.11 17.09 -29.29
CA CYS A 179 -9.89 16.09 -28.59
C CYS A 179 -9.01 14.95 -28.08
N LEU A 180 -8.32 14.24 -28.98
CA LEU A 180 -7.42 13.13 -28.64
C LEU A 180 -6.36 13.55 -27.62
N ARG A 181 -5.83 14.78 -27.72
CA ARG A 181 -4.77 15.27 -26.83
C ARG A 181 -5.23 15.36 -25.36
N ARG A 182 -6.52 15.55 -25.07
CA ARG A 182 -7.08 15.52 -23.70
C ARG A 182 -6.96 14.15 -23.03
N HIS A 183 -6.94 13.09 -23.83
CA HIS A 183 -6.95 11.69 -23.39
C HIS A 183 -5.57 11.05 -23.32
N LEU A 184 -4.52 11.71 -23.81
CA LEU A 184 -3.17 11.16 -23.88
C LEU A 184 -2.23 11.80 -22.83
N PRO A 185 -1.30 11.04 -22.23
CA PRO A 185 -0.31 11.58 -21.30
C PRO A 185 0.47 12.75 -21.92
N GLY A 186 0.88 13.71 -21.09
CA GLY A 186 1.67 14.87 -21.54
C GLY A 186 2.93 14.48 -22.32
N ASP A 187 3.54 13.34 -21.98
CA ASP A 187 4.75 12.78 -22.57
C ASP A 187 4.51 12.03 -23.92
N VAL A 188 3.28 12.03 -24.45
CA VAL A 188 2.90 11.42 -25.74
C VAL A 188 2.65 12.50 -26.80
N SER A 189 3.29 12.35 -27.96
CA SER A 189 3.04 13.13 -29.18
C SER A 189 2.13 12.35 -30.14
N ILE A 190 1.31 13.08 -30.90
CA ILE A 190 0.49 12.52 -31.97
C ILE A 190 1.27 12.70 -33.28
N ILE A 191 1.51 11.61 -34.00
CA ILE A 191 2.29 11.58 -35.24
C ILE A 191 1.39 11.59 -36.47
N SER A 192 0.26 10.86 -36.43
CA SER A 192 -0.77 10.94 -37.47
C SER A 192 -2.15 10.56 -36.92
N ILE A 193 -3.19 11.15 -37.53
CA ILE A 193 -4.59 10.78 -37.33
C ILE A 193 -5.19 10.52 -38.72
N GLU A 194 -5.32 9.26 -39.11
CA GLU A 194 -5.83 8.85 -40.42
C GLU A 194 -7.32 8.46 -40.31
N PRO A 195 -8.25 9.08 -41.07
CA PRO A 195 -9.64 8.64 -41.10
C PRO A 195 -9.77 7.26 -41.77
N VAL A 196 -10.50 6.34 -41.14
CA VAL A 196 -10.62 4.92 -41.57
C VAL A 196 -12.02 4.60 -42.09
N ALA A 197 -13.04 5.00 -41.34
CA ALA A 197 -14.44 4.75 -41.67
C ALA A 197 -15.34 5.79 -41.00
N TYR A 198 -16.56 5.94 -41.51
CA TYR A 198 -17.63 6.67 -40.84
C TYR A 198 -18.96 5.93 -40.99
N ARG A 199 -19.89 6.25 -40.09
CA ARG A 199 -21.28 5.79 -40.13
C ARG A 199 -22.20 6.88 -39.59
N SER A 200 -23.09 7.36 -40.44
CA SER A 200 -24.14 8.30 -40.02
C SER A 200 -25.21 7.57 -39.20
N VAL A 201 -25.52 8.10 -38.02
CA VAL A 201 -26.49 7.59 -37.04
C VAL A 201 -27.41 8.74 -36.63
N GLY A 202 -28.52 8.89 -37.37
CA GLY A 202 -29.41 10.05 -37.21
C GLY A 202 -28.71 11.34 -37.66
N ASN A 203 -28.67 12.34 -36.78
CA ASN A 203 -28.04 13.64 -37.03
C ASN A 203 -26.56 13.71 -36.60
N ALA A 204 -25.93 12.57 -36.34
CA ALA A 204 -24.53 12.48 -35.89
C ALA A 204 -23.76 11.42 -36.68
N GLU A 205 -22.44 11.58 -36.72
CA GLU A 205 -21.50 10.64 -37.31
C GLU A 205 -20.78 9.86 -36.20
N GLU A 206 -20.67 8.54 -36.38
CA GLU A 206 -19.65 7.72 -35.72
C GLU A 206 -18.43 7.62 -36.66
N LEU A 207 -17.22 7.81 -36.13
CA LEU A 207 -15.99 7.92 -36.94
C LEU A 207 -14.90 7.02 -36.36
N ASP A 208 -14.28 6.22 -37.21
CA ASP A 208 -13.12 5.42 -36.84
C ASP A 208 -11.85 6.05 -37.44
N TYR A 209 -10.82 6.17 -36.61
CA TYR A 209 -9.51 6.70 -36.96
C TYR A 209 -8.43 5.67 -36.66
N ARG A 210 -7.36 5.69 -37.46
CA ARG A 210 -6.08 5.06 -37.15
C ARG A 210 -5.16 6.16 -36.63
N VAL A 211 -4.85 6.09 -35.35
CA VAL A 211 -3.98 7.03 -34.67
C VAL A 211 -2.59 6.41 -34.59
N THR A 212 -1.56 7.18 -34.92
CA THR A 212 -0.17 6.83 -34.60
C THR A 212 0.38 7.85 -33.60
N VAL A 213 0.91 7.35 -32.48
CA VAL A 213 1.52 8.17 -31.43
C VAL A 213 2.96 7.73 -31.18
N GLU A 214 3.73 8.58 -30.52
CA GLU A 214 5.09 8.33 -30.06
C GLU A 214 5.23 8.88 -28.64
N SER A 215 5.86 8.15 -27.73
CA SER A 215 6.07 8.63 -26.35
C SER A 215 7.55 8.85 -26.10
N ALA A 216 7.88 9.94 -25.41
CA ALA A 216 9.25 10.23 -24.99
C ALA A 216 9.73 9.33 -23.81
N VAL A 217 8.83 8.49 -23.26
CA VAL A 217 9.10 7.58 -22.14
C VAL A 217 8.41 6.23 -22.38
N ASP A 218 8.93 5.17 -21.77
CA ASP A 218 8.19 3.91 -21.73
C ASP A 218 6.89 4.08 -20.90
N LEU A 219 5.77 3.65 -21.47
CA LEU A 219 4.47 3.60 -20.84
C LEU A 219 4.04 2.16 -20.56
N TYR A 220 3.72 1.89 -19.30
CA TYR A 220 3.37 0.58 -18.79
C TYR A 220 1.96 0.58 -18.20
N VAL A 221 1.27 -0.55 -18.29
CA VAL A 221 0.13 -0.84 -17.42
C VAL A 221 0.59 -1.71 -16.27
N VAL A 222 0.21 -1.32 -15.05
CA VAL A 222 0.42 -2.08 -13.82
C VAL A 222 -0.94 -2.43 -13.18
N PRO A 223 -1.13 -3.68 -12.73
CA PRO A 223 -2.29 -4.03 -11.91
C PRO A 223 -2.06 -3.60 -10.47
N ALA A 224 -3.12 -3.09 -9.81
CA ALA A 224 -3.16 -3.03 -8.36
C ALA A 224 -3.88 -4.26 -7.81
N LEU A 225 -3.25 -4.98 -6.89
CA LEU A 225 -3.78 -6.19 -6.27
C LEU A 225 -3.69 -6.06 -4.75
N ALA A 226 -4.34 -6.97 -4.03
CA ALA A 226 -4.02 -7.19 -2.63
C ALA A 226 -2.50 -7.45 -2.47
N ALA A 227 -1.93 -6.81 -1.45
CA ALA A 227 -0.56 -7.06 -1.03
C ALA A 227 -0.39 -8.53 -0.61
N PRO A 228 0.83 -9.10 -0.69
CA PRO A 228 1.06 -10.44 -0.15
C PRO A 228 0.65 -10.46 1.33
N GLY A 229 0.10 -11.59 1.79
CA GLY A 229 -0.25 -11.77 3.20
C GLY A 229 0.98 -11.65 4.14
N PRO A 230 0.75 -11.42 5.43
CA PRO A 230 1.84 -11.27 6.39
C PRO A 230 2.69 -12.55 6.45
N PRO A 231 4.03 -12.43 6.67
CA PRO A 231 4.88 -13.60 6.89
C PRO A 231 4.35 -14.47 8.04
N GLU A 232 4.47 -15.80 7.90
CA GLU A 232 4.02 -16.75 8.93
C GLU A 232 4.66 -16.48 10.29
N ASN A 233 5.91 -15.99 10.31
CA ASN A 233 6.65 -15.64 11.52
C ASN A 233 6.46 -14.19 12.00
N ALA A 234 5.63 -13.37 11.34
CA ALA A 234 5.35 -12.03 11.82
C ALA A 234 4.58 -12.05 13.17
N PRO A 235 4.81 -11.08 14.07
CA PRO A 235 4.06 -10.94 15.32
C PRO A 235 2.55 -10.87 15.10
N GLY A 236 1.76 -11.29 16.10
CA GLY A 236 0.29 -11.26 16.03
C GLY A 236 -0.26 -9.85 15.75
N LEU A 237 0.29 -8.84 16.40
CA LEU A 237 -0.06 -7.43 16.20
C LEU A 237 0.24 -6.93 14.78
N VAL A 238 1.38 -7.34 14.21
CA VAL A 238 1.79 -7.03 12.83
C VAL A 238 0.84 -7.68 11.82
N LYS A 239 0.33 -8.89 12.12
CA LYS A 239 -0.70 -9.56 11.32
C LYS A 239 -2.06 -8.88 11.42
N GLU A 240 -2.42 -8.35 12.59
CA GLU A 240 -3.68 -7.63 12.81
C GLU A 240 -3.76 -6.35 11.97
N VAL A 241 -2.70 -5.53 11.96
CA VAL A 241 -2.67 -4.27 11.19
C VAL A 241 -2.40 -4.46 9.70
N TRP A 242 -2.02 -5.66 9.25
CA TRP A 242 -1.56 -5.90 7.87
C TRP A 242 -2.54 -5.45 6.76
N PRO A 243 -3.88 -5.62 6.90
CA PRO A 243 -4.85 -5.11 5.93
C PRO A 243 -4.96 -3.59 5.92
N ASP A 244 -4.63 -2.93 7.02
CA ASP A 244 -4.73 -1.47 7.21
C ASP A 244 -3.50 -0.73 6.63
N LEU A 245 -2.46 -1.46 6.21
CA LEU A 245 -1.20 -0.88 5.73
C LEU A 245 -1.32 -0.22 4.36
N LEU A 246 -0.75 0.98 4.26
CA LEU A 246 -0.68 1.78 3.05
C LEU A 246 0.57 1.44 2.24
N TRP A 247 0.57 0.25 1.61
CA TRP A 247 1.70 -0.25 0.80
C TRP A 247 2.05 0.67 -0.37
N ASP A 248 1.06 1.38 -0.91
CA ASP A 248 1.24 2.52 -1.80
C ASP A 248 0.36 3.69 -1.34
N ALA A 249 0.92 4.91 -1.35
CA ALA A 249 0.23 6.11 -0.87
C ALA A 249 -0.94 6.56 -1.77
N THR A 250 -1.09 5.99 -2.97
CA THR A 250 -2.17 6.31 -3.92
C THR A 250 -3.30 5.29 -3.92
N LEU A 251 -3.06 4.06 -3.46
CA LEU A 251 -4.04 2.96 -3.46
C LEU A 251 -4.88 2.92 -2.16
N PRO A 252 -5.95 2.07 -2.13
CA PRO A 252 -6.60 1.68 -0.89
C PRO A 252 -5.67 0.92 0.07
N PRO A 253 -5.99 0.88 1.38
CA PRO A 253 -5.28 0.04 2.35
C PRO A 253 -5.21 -1.43 1.91
N GLY A 254 -4.11 -2.11 2.23
CA GLY A 254 -3.93 -3.53 1.92
C GLY A 254 -3.67 -3.84 0.44
N MET A 255 -3.57 -2.83 -0.44
CA MET A 255 -3.30 -3.00 -1.87
C MET A 255 -1.93 -2.43 -2.29
N GLU A 256 -1.28 -3.10 -3.24
CA GLU A 256 -0.03 -2.64 -3.86
C GLU A 256 -0.10 -2.70 -5.40
N PHE A 257 0.71 -1.88 -6.07
CA PHE A 257 0.99 -2.04 -7.50
C PHE A 257 1.97 -3.20 -7.72
N LYS A 258 1.65 -4.13 -8.62
CA LYS A 258 2.63 -5.12 -9.08
C LYS A 258 3.49 -4.52 -10.20
N ALA A 259 4.40 -3.62 -9.83
CA ALA A 259 5.33 -2.95 -10.75
C ALA A 259 6.55 -3.81 -11.16
N GLY A 260 6.61 -5.07 -10.72
CA GLY A 260 7.66 -6.03 -11.08
C GLY A 260 7.65 -6.39 -12.57
N GLU A 261 8.82 -6.70 -13.13
CA GLU A 261 9.02 -7.01 -14.56
C GLU A 261 8.14 -8.14 -15.12
N LYS A 262 7.60 -9.02 -14.25
CA LYS A 262 6.72 -10.13 -14.65
C LYS A 262 5.24 -9.77 -14.60
N ASP A 263 4.89 -8.69 -13.93
CA ASP A 263 3.52 -8.33 -13.56
C ASP A 263 3.05 -7.03 -14.23
N ARG A 264 4.00 -6.22 -14.73
CA ARG A 264 3.75 -5.03 -15.59
C ARG A 264 3.76 -5.39 -17.07
N TYR A 265 2.99 -4.64 -17.87
CA TYR A 265 2.96 -4.79 -19.33
C TYR A 265 3.36 -3.48 -20.03
N LEU A 266 4.23 -3.56 -21.04
CA LEU A 266 4.68 -2.41 -21.83
C LEU A 266 3.67 -2.14 -22.95
N LEU A 267 3.02 -0.96 -22.96
CA LEU A 267 2.10 -0.54 -24.03
C LEU A 267 2.80 0.27 -25.13
N ALA A 268 3.72 1.15 -24.73
CA ALA A 268 4.51 1.95 -25.65
C ALA A 268 5.94 2.06 -25.12
N LYS A 269 6.92 1.75 -25.97
CA LYS A 269 8.32 1.99 -25.67
C LYS A 269 8.66 3.45 -26.00
N ALA A 270 9.61 4.03 -25.28
CA ALA A 270 10.19 5.33 -25.63
C ALA A 270 10.65 5.35 -27.10
N ASP A 271 10.33 6.44 -27.79
CA ASP A 271 10.66 6.71 -29.21
C ASP A 271 10.19 5.63 -30.20
N GLN A 272 9.21 4.80 -29.78
CA GLN A 272 8.57 3.82 -30.64
C GLN A 272 7.18 4.30 -31.05
N LYS A 273 6.94 4.33 -32.37
CA LYS A 273 5.63 4.60 -32.93
C LYS A 273 4.66 3.45 -32.64
N VAL A 274 3.56 3.79 -31.97
CA VAL A 274 2.46 2.86 -31.66
C VAL A 274 1.23 3.31 -32.43
N SER A 275 0.68 2.41 -33.25
CA SER A 275 -0.55 2.67 -34.00
C SER A 275 -1.72 1.87 -33.42
N PHE A 276 -2.87 2.53 -33.22
CA PHE A 276 -4.10 1.90 -32.76
C PHE A 276 -5.33 2.48 -33.45
N LEU A 277 -6.43 1.73 -33.43
CA LEU A 277 -7.73 2.24 -33.84
C LEU A 277 -8.38 2.99 -32.68
N TRP A 278 -8.98 4.15 -32.97
CA TRP A 278 -9.69 4.98 -32.02
C TRP A 278 -11.01 5.45 -32.63
N LYS A 279 -12.07 5.50 -31.82
CA LYS A 279 -13.44 5.77 -32.29
C LYS A 279 -14.03 7.01 -31.65
N ILE A 280 -14.52 7.92 -32.48
CA ILE A 280 -15.48 8.95 -32.09
C ILE A 280 -16.88 8.33 -32.18
N GLU A 281 -17.54 8.19 -31.03
CA GLU A 281 -18.86 7.58 -30.89
C GLU A 281 -20.01 8.57 -31.20
N LYS A 282 -19.72 9.89 -31.28
CA LYS A 282 -20.67 10.92 -31.71
C LYS A 282 -19.95 12.24 -32.03
N ALA A 283 -19.86 12.57 -33.32
CA ALA A 283 -19.59 13.92 -33.80
C ALA A 283 -20.83 14.47 -34.52
N GLN A 284 -21.12 15.76 -34.41
CA GLN A 284 -22.21 16.39 -35.16
C GLN A 284 -21.95 17.88 -35.40
N VAL A 285 -22.52 18.43 -36.47
CA VAL A 285 -22.54 19.87 -36.70
C VAL A 285 -23.61 20.51 -35.80
N VAL A 286 -23.22 21.51 -35.01
CA VAL A 286 -24.12 22.33 -34.19
C VAL A 286 -23.74 23.79 -34.36
N ASP A 287 -24.73 24.65 -34.62
CA ASP A 287 -24.53 26.09 -34.89
C ASP A 287 -23.51 26.36 -36.02
N GLY A 288 -23.50 25.48 -37.02
CA GLY A 288 -22.54 25.53 -38.14
C GLY A 288 -21.11 25.10 -37.79
N LYS A 289 -20.86 24.48 -36.64
CA LYS A 289 -19.52 24.00 -36.24
C LYS A 289 -19.52 22.51 -35.88
N TRP A 290 -18.45 21.82 -36.23
CA TRP A 290 -18.22 20.44 -35.79
C TRP A 290 -17.97 20.34 -34.29
N ARG A 291 -18.87 19.65 -33.58
CA ARG A 291 -18.75 19.32 -32.16
C ARG A 291 -18.49 17.83 -31.96
N ILE A 292 -17.41 17.49 -31.26
CA ILE A 292 -17.14 16.13 -30.80
C ILE A 292 -17.78 15.99 -29.42
N GLN A 293 -18.83 15.18 -29.33
CA GLN A 293 -19.64 15.03 -28.11
C GLN A 293 -19.31 13.75 -27.34
N ARG A 294 -18.74 12.76 -28.03
CA ARG A 294 -18.59 11.42 -27.48
C ARG A 294 -17.47 10.66 -28.18
N VAL A 295 -16.49 10.19 -27.41
CA VAL A 295 -15.40 9.32 -27.88
C VAL A 295 -15.30 8.05 -27.04
N ALA A 296 -14.75 7.00 -27.64
CA ALA A 296 -14.26 5.82 -26.94
C ALA A 296 -12.86 6.09 -26.36
N PRO A 297 -12.44 5.41 -25.29
CA PRO A 297 -11.09 5.60 -24.75
C PRO A 297 -10.03 5.14 -25.76
N PRO A 298 -8.99 5.95 -26.06
CA PRO A 298 -7.80 5.49 -26.78
C PRO A 298 -7.02 4.45 -25.97
N LEU A 299 -6.10 3.75 -26.63
CA LEU A 299 -5.26 2.72 -26.01
C LEU A 299 -4.48 3.22 -24.78
N LEU A 300 -3.98 4.45 -24.88
CA LEU A 300 -3.16 5.11 -23.85
C LEU A 300 -3.97 6.17 -23.06
N GLU A 301 -5.25 5.89 -22.78
CA GLU A 301 -6.12 6.78 -22.00
C GLU A 301 -5.48 7.18 -20.65
N TRP A 302 -5.36 8.49 -20.43
CA TRP A 302 -4.83 9.09 -19.20
C TRP A 302 -5.72 10.25 -18.77
N SER A 303 -6.68 9.96 -17.87
CA SER A 303 -7.55 10.95 -17.26
C SER A 303 -7.80 10.67 -15.78
N ASN A 304 -8.12 11.73 -15.03
CA ASN A 304 -8.47 11.61 -13.60
C ASN A 304 -9.74 10.75 -13.40
N GLY A 305 -10.67 10.76 -14.38
CA GLY A 305 -11.85 9.91 -14.41
C GLY A 305 -11.51 8.42 -14.44
N PHE A 306 -10.58 8.02 -15.32
CA PHE A 306 -10.08 6.64 -15.36
C PHE A 306 -9.36 6.24 -14.09
N PHE A 307 -8.55 7.13 -13.51
CA PHE A 307 -7.90 6.88 -12.22
C PHE A 307 -8.93 6.71 -11.08
N ALA A 308 -9.97 7.54 -11.04
CA ALA A 308 -11.07 7.45 -10.08
C ALA A 308 -11.87 6.14 -10.25
N ALA A 309 -12.23 5.75 -11.47
CA ALA A 309 -12.92 4.50 -11.76
C ALA A 309 -12.08 3.27 -11.36
N GLY A 310 -10.75 3.32 -11.56
CA GLY A 310 -9.83 2.30 -11.09
C GLY A 310 -9.78 2.17 -9.56
N LEU A 311 -9.75 3.29 -8.84
CA LEU A 311 -9.78 3.32 -7.38
C LEU A 311 -11.14 2.91 -6.78
N ASP A 312 -12.25 3.26 -7.42
CA ASP A 312 -13.58 2.81 -7.03
C ASP A 312 -13.74 1.30 -7.22
N ASN A 313 -13.27 0.76 -8.35
CA ASN A 313 -13.22 -0.68 -8.57
C ASN A 313 -12.35 -1.41 -7.53
N ALA A 314 -11.23 -0.79 -7.12
CA ALA A 314 -10.37 -1.30 -6.06
C ALA A 314 -11.08 -1.30 -4.68
N LEU A 315 -11.70 -0.18 -4.29
CA LEU A 315 -12.45 -0.05 -3.02
C LEU A 315 -13.64 -1.01 -2.91
N ARG A 316 -14.29 -1.35 -4.02
CA ARG A 316 -15.43 -2.28 -4.04
C ARG A 316 -15.03 -3.75 -3.86
N GLY A 317 -13.74 -4.09 -3.91
CA GLY A 317 -13.20 -5.41 -3.52
C GLY A 317 -13.74 -6.64 -4.26
N GLY A 318 -14.46 -6.46 -5.38
CA GLY A 318 -15.35 -7.50 -5.95
C GLY A 318 -15.09 -7.89 -7.41
N GLY A 319 -13.96 -7.49 -8.00
CA GLY A 319 -13.62 -7.82 -9.39
C GLY A 319 -12.86 -9.14 -9.51
N ALA A 320 -13.36 -10.09 -10.33
CA ALA A 320 -12.53 -11.17 -10.87
C ALA A 320 -11.41 -10.66 -11.80
N ILE A 321 -11.52 -9.40 -12.22
CA ILE A 321 -10.58 -8.67 -13.06
C ILE A 321 -9.94 -7.57 -12.19
N PRO A 322 -8.60 -7.51 -12.08
CA PRO A 322 -7.93 -6.53 -11.24
C PRO A 322 -8.02 -5.11 -11.82
N PRO A 323 -8.01 -4.05 -11.01
CA PRO A 323 -7.88 -2.69 -11.51
C PRO A 323 -6.49 -2.46 -12.15
N LEU A 324 -6.47 -1.76 -13.28
CA LEU A 324 -5.29 -1.52 -14.11
C LEU A 324 -5.02 -0.02 -14.23
N PHE A 325 -3.76 0.37 -14.12
CA PHE A 325 -3.33 1.76 -14.13
C PHE A 325 -2.21 1.98 -15.14
N LEU A 326 -2.36 3.00 -15.99
CA LEU A 326 -1.30 3.47 -16.89
C LEU A 326 -0.26 4.25 -16.06
N CYS A 327 1.01 4.02 -16.30
CA CYS A 327 2.14 4.64 -15.58
C CYS A 327 3.36 4.79 -16.49
N ARG A 328 4.31 5.64 -16.11
CA ARG A 328 5.58 5.84 -16.84
C ARG A 328 6.70 5.04 -16.17
N SER A 329 7.79 4.79 -16.89
CA SER A 329 8.98 4.10 -16.38
C SER A 329 9.48 4.64 -15.02
N LYS A 330 9.50 5.96 -14.82
CA LYS A 330 9.91 6.57 -13.53
C LYS A 330 8.97 6.26 -12.36
N ASP A 331 7.68 6.04 -12.63
CA ASP A 331 6.69 5.77 -11.60
C ASP A 331 6.84 4.31 -11.09
N LEU A 332 7.38 3.40 -11.92
CA LEU A 332 7.61 1.99 -11.57
C LEU A 332 8.64 1.78 -10.45
N GLU A 333 9.68 2.62 -10.37
CA GLU A 333 10.68 2.52 -9.30
C GLU A 333 10.07 2.90 -7.95
N GLU A 334 9.29 3.98 -7.92
CA GLU A 334 8.57 4.46 -6.74
C GLU A 334 7.55 3.40 -6.25
N TYR A 335 6.75 2.84 -7.16
CA TYR A 335 5.83 1.73 -6.87
C TYR A 335 6.54 0.44 -6.44
N SER A 336 7.74 0.17 -6.97
CA SER A 336 8.51 -1.00 -6.55
C SER A 336 9.11 -0.81 -5.16
N ALA A 337 9.40 0.43 -4.75
CA ALA A 337 10.01 0.78 -3.48
C ALA A 337 9.01 1.15 -2.36
N SER A 338 7.74 1.42 -2.68
CA SER A 338 6.72 1.79 -1.68
C SER A 338 6.45 0.67 -0.67
N PHE A 339 6.31 -0.57 -1.16
CA PHE A 339 6.17 -1.77 -0.33
C PHE A 339 7.30 -1.93 0.70
N GLU A 340 8.56 -1.87 0.27
CA GLU A 340 9.73 -2.05 1.15
C GLU A 340 9.86 -0.90 2.17
N ARG A 341 9.49 0.34 1.78
CA ARG A 341 9.45 1.49 2.70
C ARG A 341 8.35 1.34 3.77
N CYS A 342 7.16 0.87 3.38
CA CYS A 342 6.07 0.59 4.31
C CYS A 342 6.45 -0.51 5.31
N LEU A 343 7.09 -1.60 4.84
CA LEU A 343 7.64 -2.64 5.72
C LEU A 343 8.69 -2.10 6.70
N ALA A 344 9.58 -1.24 6.25
CA ALA A 344 10.63 -0.66 7.09
C ALA A 344 10.06 0.26 8.18
N ASP A 345 9.09 1.11 7.84
CA ASP A 345 8.37 1.96 8.81
C ASP A 345 7.60 1.12 9.84
N LEU A 346 6.87 0.09 9.38
CA LEU A 346 6.16 -0.85 10.23
C LEU A 346 7.07 -1.56 11.24
N HIS A 347 8.19 -2.10 10.76
CA HIS A 347 9.17 -2.76 11.61
C HIS A 347 9.78 -1.78 12.61
N SER A 348 10.20 -0.60 12.15
CA SER A 348 10.78 0.43 13.02
C SER A 348 9.81 0.90 14.11
N ARG A 349 8.50 0.99 13.83
CA ARG A 349 7.49 1.41 14.81
C ARG A 349 7.18 0.32 15.82
N TYR A 350 7.10 -0.92 15.38
CA TYR A 350 6.90 -2.06 16.27
C TYR A 350 8.09 -2.26 17.20
N ASP A 351 9.32 -2.18 16.69
CA ASP A 351 10.54 -2.28 17.50
C ASP A 351 10.65 -1.14 18.52
N ALA A 352 10.24 0.08 18.16
CA ALA A 352 10.15 1.20 19.09
C ALA A 352 9.10 0.96 20.20
N MET A 353 7.92 0.44 19.84
CA MET A 353 6.86 0.08 20.79
C MET A 353 7.33 -1.00 21.78
N GLU A 354 7.98 -2.07 21.30
CA GLU A 354 8.56 -3.13 22.13
C GLU A 354 9.66 -2.58 23.06
N ALA A 355 10.51 -1.67 22.57
CA ALA A 355 11.54 -1.02 23.38
C ALA A 355 10.94 -0.16 24.50
N ASP A 356 9.90 0.63 24.21
CA ASP A 356 9.16 1.43 25.20
C ASP A 356 8.49 0.55 26.26
N VAL A 357 7.86 -0.56 25.86
CA VAL A 357 7.26 -1.55 26.78
C VAL A 357 8.32 -2.23 27.65
N ALA A 358 9.46 -2.61 27.07
CA ALA A 358 10.56 -3.23 27.81
C ALA A 358 11.20 -2.25 28.82
N GLN A 359 11.36 -0.98 28.45
CA GLN A 359 11.87 0.06 29.34
C GLN A 359 10.88 0.36 30.48
N ALA A 360 9.58 0.52 30.18
CA ALA A 360 8.55 0.73 31.20
C ALA A 360 8.47 -0.45 32.19
N ARG A 361 8.55 -1.70 31.72
CA ARG A 361 8.64 -2.89 32.59
C ARG A 361 9.86 -2.89 33.49
N LYS A 362 11.01 -2.44 32.99
CA LYS A 362 12.26 -2.33 33.75
C LYS A 362 12.18 -1.24 34.83
N GLU A 363 11.53 -0.12 34.54
CA GLU A 363 11.29 0.96 35.49
C GLU A 363 10.32 0.50 36.60
N LEU A 364 9.16 -0.06 36.24
CA LEU A 364 8.20 -0.65 37.19
C LEU A 364 8.83 -1.74 38.07
N GLY A 365 9.67 -2.61 37.49
CA GLY A 365 10.43 -3.61 38.25
C GLY A 365 11.51 -3.02 39.17
N GLY A 366 11.98 -1.80 38.89
CA GLY A 366 12.89 -1.04 39.74
C GLY A 366 12.21 -0.32 40.90
N GLU A 367 10.92 -0.01 40.78
CA GLU A 367 10.09 0.58 41.85
C GLU A 367 9.75 -0.43 42.97
N VAL A 368 9.71 -1.74 42.65
CA VAL A 368 9.44 -2.81 43.62
C VAL A 368 10.50 -2.83 44.72
N THR A 369 10.07 -2.95 45.99
CA THR A 369 11.03 -3.02 47.10
C THR A 369 11.97 -4.22 46.94
N LYS A 370 13.26 -4.04 47.28
CA LYS A 370 14.25 -5.13 47.18
C LYS A 370 13.84 -6.32 48.06
N ALA A 371 13.96 -7.54 47.51
CA ALA A 371 13.57 -8.78 48.18
C ALA A 371 14.10 -8.86 49.64
N PRO A 372 13.26 -9.25 50.62
CA PRO A 372 13.64 -9.24 52.04
C PRO A 372 14.86 -10.13 52.34
N LYS A 373 15.92 -9.53 52.90
CA LYS A 373 17.20 -10.20 53.19
C LYS A 373 17.16 -11.09 54.43
N GLY A 374 16.47 -12.24 54.32
CA GLY A 374 16.42 -13.29 55.33
C GLY A 374 15.74 -12.88 56.65
N ILE A 375 15.63 -13.85 57.56
CA ILE A 375 15.14 -13.59 58.92
C ILE A 375 16.28 -12.93 59.73
N ARG A 376 16.00 -11.80 60.41
CA ARG A 376 16.97 -11.15 61.31
C ARG A 376 17.48 -12.14 62.36
N LYS A 377 18.78 -12.46 62.30
CA LYS A 377 19.48 -13.33 63.26
C LYS A 377 19.92 -12.53 64.50
N GLY A 378 18.96 -12.02 65.26
CA GLY A 378 19.20 -11.36 66.55
C GLY A 378 18.16 -11.84 67.57
N ILE A 379 18.63 -12.31 68.72
CA ILE A 379 17.79 -12.59 69.89
C ILE A 379 18.12 -11.49 70.90
N ASP A 380 17.11 -10.83 71.46
CA ASP A 380 17.33 -9.82 72.51
C ASP A 380 17.67 -10.53 73.83
N LEU A 381 18.98 -10.63 74.08
CA LEU A 381 19.52 -11.21 75.30
C LEU A 381 19.11 -10.45 76.58
N ALA A 382 18.73 -9.17 76.49
CA ALA A 382 18.23 -8.42 77.64
C ALA A 382 16.79 -8.80 77.96
N ALA A 383 15.92 -8.94 76.95
CA ALA A 383 14.56 -9.48 77.12
C ALA A 383 14.59 -10.94 77.61
N VAL A 384 15.44 -11.79 77.05
CA VAL A 384 15.61 -13.19 77.50
C VAL A 384 16.11 -13.26 78.95
N ARG A 385 17.01 -12.36 79.38
CA ARG A 385 17.46 -12.29 80.79
C ARG A 385 16.33 -11.84 81.72
N ARG A 386 15.48 -10.89 81.33
CA ARG A 386 14.30 -10.47 82.12
C ARG A 386 13.28 -11.59 82.26
N ALA A 387 12.88 -12.23 81.16
CA ALA A 387 11.99 -13.38 81.18
C ALA A 387 12.54 -14.55 82.03
N ARG A 388 13.87 -14.74 82.04
CA ARG A 388 14.54 -15.71 82.90
C ARG A 388 14.49 -15.33 84.39
N SER A 389 14.65 -14.06 84.76
CA SER A 389 14.52 -13.63 86.17
C SER A 389 13.07 -13.65 86.66
N GLU A 390 12.12 -13.21 85.81
CA GLU A 390 10.69 -13.25 86.10
C GLU A 390 10.21 -14.69 86.28
N GLY A 391 10.57 -15.60 85.35
CA GLY A 391 10.29 -17.02 85.47
C GLY A 391 11.02 -17.71 86.63
N PHE A 392 12.14 -17.16 87.12
CA PHE A 392 12.79 -17.66 88.35
C PHE A 392 11.98 -17.28 89.59
N GLN A 393 11.55 -16.02 89.70
CA GLN A 393 10.71 -15.55 90.81
C GLN A 393 9.37 -16.29 90.86
N GLN A 394 8.66 -16.37 89.74
CA GLN A 394 7.39 -17.11 89.64
C GLN A 394 7.55 -18.58 90.05
N GLY A 395 8.63 -19.26 89.63
CA GLY A 395 8.89 -20.64 90.02
C GLY A 395 9.30 -20.83 91.49
N MET A 396 9.82 -19.79 92.16
CA MET A 396 10.03 -19.81 93.61
C MET A 396 8.72 -19.58 94.37
N GLU A 397 7.84 -18.70 93.88
CA GLU A 397 6.51 -18.46 94.48
C GLU A 397 5.62 -19.71 94.36
N GLU A 398 5.47 -20.25 93.14
CA GLU A 398 4.71 -21.50 92.90
C GLU A 398 5.32 -22.70 93.64
N GLY A 399 6.65 -22.76 93.76
CA GLY A 399 7.35 -23.79 94.53
C GLY A 399 7.20 -23.64 96.05
N GLY A 400 6.99 -22.43 96.57
CA GLY A 400 6.66 -22.15 97.97
C GLY A 400 5.24 -22.59 98.32
N TYR A 401 4.26 -22.31 97.45
CA TYR A 401 2.91 -22.85 97.61
C TYR A 401 2.87 -24.38 97.56
N ALA A 402 3.76 -25.02 96.78
CA ALA A 402 3.91 -26.47 96.76
C ALA A 402 4.54 -27.03 98.05
N SER A 403 5.45 -26.31 98.72
CA SER A 403 5.92 -26.71 100.05
C SER A 403 4.86 -26.50 101.13
N ASP A 404 4.06 -25.43 101.06
CA ASP A 404 2.94 -25.19 101.98
C ASP A 404 1.81 -26.22 101.80
N ALA A 405 1.59 -26.73 100.57
CA ALA A 405 0.67 -27.83 100.32
C ALA A 405 1.20 -29.18 100.85
N LEU A 406 2.53 -29.36 100.92
CA LEU A 406 3.16 -30.56 101.47
C LEU A 406 3.26 -30.53 103.01
N SER A 407 3.46 -29.35 103.61
CA SER A 407 3.46 -29.17 105.06
C SER A 407 2.05 -29.24 105.66
N ASN A 408 1.01 -28.86 104.90
CA ASN A 408 -0.39 -29.08 105.27
C ASN A 408 -0.93 -30.47 104.89
N LEU A 409 -0.15 -31.35 104.27
CA LEU A 409 -0.53 -32.76 104.04
C LEU A 409 -0.20 -33.64 105.26
N GLU A 410 -0.58 -33.18 106.46
CA GLU A 410 -0.32 -33.85 107.73
C GLU A 410 -1.25 -35.07 107.90
N GLY A 411 -0.98 -36.13 107.11
CA GLY A 411 -1.97 -37.20 106.95
C GLY A 411 -1.58 -38.42 106.11
N THR A 412 -0.34 -38.94 106.18
CA THR A 412 -0.05 -40.40 106.30
C THR A 412 1.45 -40.78 106.28
N THR A 413 1.80 -41.79 107.09
CA THR A 413 2.97 -42.70 106.95
C THR A 413 4.40 -42.13 106.90
N ARG A 414 4.88 -41.66 108.06
CA ARG A 414 6.04 -42.22 108.81
C ARG A 414 7.23 -42.83 108.00
N THR A 415 7.94 -42.04 107.20
CA THR A 415 9.37 -42.29 106.90
C THR A 415 10.12 -40.99 106.56
N GLY A 416 11.13 -40.64 107.36
CA GLY A 416 12.24 -39.73 107.05
C GLY A 416 11.94 -38.43 106.26
N VAL A 417 11.40 -37.40 106.92
CA VAL A 417 11.47 -36.03 106.39
C VAL A 417 12.93 -35.55 106.47
N ILE A 418 13.53 -35.28 105.31
CA ILE A 418 14.87 -34.68 105.20
C ILE A 418 14.70 -33.15 105.23
N PRO A 419 15.21 -32.41 106.25
CA PRO A 419 15.00 -30.96 106.37
C PRO A 419 15.60 -30.12 105.23
N TRP A 420 16.43 -30.75 104.39
CA TRP A 420 17.03 -30.15 103.19
C TRP A 420 16.13 -30.15 101.96
N LEU A 421 14.95 -30.79 101.97
CA LEU A 421 14.06 -30.79 100.80
C LEU A 421 13.19 -29.53 100.72
N GLU A 422 12.69 -29.01 101.84
CA GLU A 422 11.74 -27.87 101.89
C GLU A 422 12.35 -26.55 101.39
N THR A 423 13.67 -26.36 101.55
CA THR A 423 14.41 -25.19 101.03
C THR A 423 14.88 -25.35 99.59
N VAL A 424 14.86 -26.57 99.04
CA VAL A 424 15.37 -26.86 97.70
C VAL A 424 14.24 -26.92 96.66
N THR A 425 13.01 -27.28 97.03
CA THR A 425 11.85 -27.29 96.13
C THR A 425 11.56 -25.93 95.46
N PRO A 426 11.53 -24.78 96.16
CA PRO A 426 11.31 -23.47 95.52
C PRO A 426 12.43 -23.11 94.55
N PHE A 427 13.68 -23.41 94.90
CA PHE A 427 14.85 -23.14 94.06
C PHE A 427 14.88 -24.00 92.80
N VAL A 428 14.51 -25.28 92.90
CA VAL A 428 14.37 -26.19 91.75
C VAL A 428 13.17 -25.78 90.87
N GLY A 429 12.05 -25.36 91.46
CA GLY A 429 10.91 -24.76 90.75
C GLY A 429 11.33 -23.53 89.94
N GLY A 430 12.02 -22.57 90.58
CA GLY A 430 12.62 -21.40 89.93
C GLY A 430 13.59 -21.76 88.81
N LEU A 431 14.43 -22.80 88.97
CA LEU A 431 15.34 -23.27 87.91
C LEU A 431 14.62 -23.91 86.72
N VAL A 432 13.50 -24.60 86.94
CA VAL A 432 12.69 -25.19 85.87
C VAL A 432 11.89 -24.12 85.13
N HIS A 433 11.20 -23.23 85.85
CA HIS A 433 10.41 -22.15 85.26
C HIS A 433 11.28 -21.11 84.56
N SER A 434 12.44 -20.73 85.10
CA SER A 434 13.37 -19.83 84.41
C SER A 434 13.92 -20.41 83.10
N LYS A 435 14.26 -21.70 83.05
CA LYS A 435 14.64 -22.40 81.79
C LYS A 435 13.48 -22.55 80.81
N LYS A 436 12.24 -22.66 81.30
CA LYS A 436 11.04 -22.71 80.47
C LYS A 436 10.73 -21.34 79.87
N ALA A 437 10.72 -20.28 80.67
CA ALA A 437 10.55 -18.90 80.26
C ALA A 437 11.65 -18.43 79.28
N GLU A 438 12.92 -18.79 79.53
CA GLU A 438 14.02 -18.55 78.58
C GLU A 438 13.77 -19.20 77.21
N LYS A 439 13.32 -20.46 77.18
CA LYS A 439 12.97 -21.17 75.93
C LYS A 439 11.75 -20.58 75.24
N GLU A 440 10.71 -20.24 75.99
CA GLU A 440 9.47 -19.65 75.46
C GLU A 440 9.74 -18.27 74.87
N GLU A 441 10.51 -17.41 75.54
CA GLU A 441 10.83 -16.07 75.05
C GLU A 441 11.71 -16.12 73.78
N ILE A 442 12.70 -17.02 73.74
CA ILE A 442 13.46 -17.31 72.51
C ILE A 442 12.53 -17.83 71.39
N ALA A 443 11.52 -18.64 71.71
CA ALA A 443 10.55 -19.12 70.74
C ALA A 443 9.61 -18.00 70.25
N ARG A 444 9.13 -17.11 71.13
CA ARG A 444 8.33 -15.93 70.79
C ARG A 444 9.10 -14.99 69.87
N GLN A 445 10.34 -14.63 70.20
CA GLN A 445 11.16 -13.75 69.36
C GLN A 445 11.44 -14.37 67.99
N ARG A 446 11.71 -15.69 67.92
CA ARG A 446 11.85 -16.42 66.65
C ARG A 446 10.53 -16.48 65.87
N ALA A 447 9.38 -16.60 66.52
CA ALA A 447 8.07 -16.58 65.89
C ALA A 447 7.73 -15.17 65.34
N ALA A 448 7.99 -14.12 66.11
CA ALA A 448 7.83 -12.73 65.71
C ALA A 448 8.72 -12.38 64.50
N ALA A 449 10.03 -12.70 64.55
CA ALA A 449 10.94 -12.48 63.43
C ALA A 449 10.54 -13.26 62.15
N ARG A 450 9.96 -14.46 62.30
CA ARG A 450 9.36 -15.22 61.18
C ARG A 450 8.07 -14.57 60.67
N ALA A 451 7.23 -14.02 61.54
CA ALA A 451 6.00 -13.33 61.17
C ALA A 451 6.29 -12.01 60.43
N GLU A 452 7.22 -11.21 60.92
CA GLU A 452 7.72 -10.00 60.24
C GLU A 452 8.30 -10.33 58.86
N TYR A 453 9.14 -11.35 58.77
CA TYR A 453 9.72 -11.80 57.49
C TYR A 453 8.64 -12.23 56.49
N ARG A 454 7.63 -13.00 56.94
CA ARG A 454 6.47 -13.39 56.12
C ARG A 454 5.64 -12.17 55.70
N ALA A 455 5.44 -11.20 56.58
CA ALA A 455 4.71 -9.97 56.26
C ALA A 455 5.45 -9.10 55.24
N GLN A 456 6.78 -8.99 55.34
CA GLN A 456 7.63 -8.30 54.36
C GLN A 456 7.60 -9.02 53.00
N TRP A 457 7.72 -10.34 52.97
CA TRP A 457 7.59 -11.12 51.73
C TRP A 457 6.20 -11.02 51.11
N ALA A 458 5.14 -11.03 51.92
CA ALA A 458 3.77 -10.85 51.43
C ALA A 458 3.53 -9.46 50.82
N ARG A 459 4.20 -8.41 51.32
CA ARG A 459 4.20 -7.08 50.68
C ARG A 459 4.98 -7.08 49.36
N HIS A 460 6.20 -7.59 49.37
CA HIS A 460 7.04 -7.70 48.16
C HIS A 460 6.34 -8.48 47.03
N ILE A 461 5.65 -9.59 47.35
CA ILE A 461 4.88 -10.37 46.36
C ILE A 461 3.67 -9.59 45.81
N ARG A 462 3.04 -8.71 46.61
CA ARG A 462 1.95 -7.82 46.13
C ARG A 462 2.53 -6.75 45.21
N GLU A 463 3.59 -6.07 45.61
CA GLU A 463 4.27 -5.05 44.82
C GLU A 463 4.76 -5.61 43.47
N LEU A 464 5.34 -6.82 43.46
CA LEU A 464 5.69 -7.53 42.21
C LEU A 464 4.48 -7.75 41.30
N LYS A 465 3.36 -8.24 41.85
CA LYS A 465 2.13 -8.48 41.07
C LYS A 465 1.49 -7.18 40.57
N GLU A 466 1.53 -6.11 41.35
CA GLU A 466 1.05 -4.79 40.96
C GLU A 466 1.92 -4.17 39.85
N ALA A 467 3.24 -4.32 39.94
CA ALA A 467 4.17 -3.90 38.88
C ALA A 467 3.98 -4.71 37.59
N GLU A 468 3.80 -6.04 37.68
CA GLU A 468 3.50 -6.91 36.55
C GLU A 468 2.16 -6.53 35.89
N GLN A 469 1.10 -6.32 36.69
CA GLN A 469 -0.20 -5.88 36.19
C GLN A 469 -0.13 -4.52 35.50
N LYS A 470 0.56 -3.53 36.08
CA LYS A 470 0.82 -2.22 35.44
C LYS A 470 1.59 -2.37 34.13
N GLY A 471 2.63 -3.22 34.10
CA GLY A 471 3.42 -3.48 32.89
C GLY A 471 2.59 -4.12 31.78
N ASN A 472 1.70 -5.05 32.12
CA ASN A 472 0.80 -5.69 31.16
C ASN A 472 -0.30 -4.74 30.66
N GLN A 473 -0.84 -3.87 31.54
CA GLN A 473 -1.77 -2.80 31.14
C GLN A 473 -1.10 -1.78 30.20
N TYR A 474 0.15 -1.41 30.48
CA TYR A 474 0.93 -0.52 29.62
C TYR A 474 1.23 -1.15 28.26
N GLN A 475 1.62 -2.44 28.22
CA GLN A 475 1.76 -3.17 26.95
C GLN A 475 0.46 -3.14 26.14
N ALA A 476 -0.66 -3.55 26.73
CA ALA A 476 -1.96 -3.55 26.04
C ALA A 476 -2.37 -2.14 25.55
N GLN A 477 -2.03 -1.08 26.30
CA GLN A 477 -2.27 0.30 25.87
C GLN A 477 -1.41 0.69 24.65
N GLN A 478 -0.14 0.29 24.61
CA GLN A 478 0.75 0.60 23.48
C GLN A 478 0.39 -0.23 22.23
N GLU A 479 0.07 -1.52 22.40
CA GLU A 479 -0.46 -2.39 21.33
C GLU A 479 -1.75 -1.82 20.73
N SER A 480 -2.69 -1.39 21.59
CA SER A 480 -3.94 -0.76 21.15
C SER A 480 -3.69 0.56 20.39
N ARG A 481 -2.73 1.39 20.82
CA ARG A 481 -2.34 2.61 20.10
C ARG A 481 -1.71 2.32 18.74
N PHE A 482 -0.85 1.30 18.67
CA PHE A 482 -0.22 0.86 17.43
C PHE A 482 -1.27 0.42 16.41
N VAL A 483 -2.23 -0.41 16.83
CA VAL A 483 -3.34 -0.84 15.97
C VAL A 483 -4.23 0.33 15.56
N GLN A 484 -4.62 1.19 16.50
CA GLN A 484 -5.48 2.35 16.21
C GLN A 484 -4.81 3.31 15.21
N TYR A 485 -3.51 3.56 15.34
CA TYR A 485 -2.75 4.41 14.41
C TYR A 485 -2.86 3.94 12.95
N TYR A 486 -2.73 2.64 12.69
CA TYR A 486 -2.87 2.11 11.33
C TYR A 486 -4.32 2.12 10.83
N ARG A 487 -5.29 1.84 11.70
CA ARG A 487 -6.72 1.97 11.36
C ARG A 487 -7.12 3.40 11.02
N ASP A 488 -6.68 4.38 11.80
CA ASP A 488 -6.94 5.80 11.55
C ASP A 488 -6.34 6.24 10.20
N LEU A 489 -5.13 5.78 9.87
CA LEU A 489 -4.51 6.01 8.55
C LEU A 489 -5.29 5.34 7.41
N ALA A 490 -5.77 4.11 7.61
CA ALA A 490 -6.55 3.38 6.62
C ALA A 490 -7.89 4.05 6.35
N ASP A 491 -8.63 4.42 7.40
CA ASP A 491 -9.91 5.13 7.30
C ASP A 491 -9.74 6.51 6.66
N GLN A 492 -8.68 7.25 7.02
CA GLN A 492 -8.34 8.51 6.35
C GLN A 492 -8.08 8.30 4.86
N ARG A 493 -7.28 7.28 4.49
CA ARG A 493 -6.97 6.97 3.09
C ARG A 493 -8.25 6.64 2.29
N VAL A 494 -9.13 5.82 2.84
CA VAL A 494 -10.42 5.48 2.21
C VAL A 494 -11.30 6.73 2.05
N SER A 495 -11.35 7.61 3.05
CA SER A 495 -12.07 8.88 3.01
C SER A 495 -11.54 9.82 1.92
N ASP A 496 -10.21 9.95 1.80
CA ASP A 496 -9.57 10.79 0.79
C ASP A 496 -9.76 10.25 -0.64
N ILE A 497 -9.71 8.93 -0.83
CA ILE A 497 -10.03 8.29 -2.13
C ILE A 497 -11.50 8.53 -2.50
N ARG A 498 -12.44 8.32 -1.57
CA ARG A 498 -13.87 8.59 -1.82
C ARG A 498 -14.13 10.05 -2.16
N ARG A 499 -13.46 10.99 -1.49
CA ARG A 499 -13.54 12.43 -1.79
C ARG A 499 -12.97 12.75 -3.17
N PHE A 500 -11.87 12.10 -3.57
CA PHE A 500 -11.31 12.23 -4.92
C PHE A 500 -12.27 11.72 -6.00
N ILE A 501 -12.85 10.52 -5.81
CA ILE A 501 -13.86 9.94 -6.71
C ILE A 501 -15.06 10.90 -6.85
N GLN A 502 -15.62 11.34 -5.72
CA GLN A 502 -16.77 12.27 -5.72
C GLN A 502 -16.44 13.60 -6.40
N LYS A 503 -15.26 14.18 -6.16
CA LYS A 503 -14.84 15.43 -6.81
C LYS A 503 -14.73 15.26 -8.33
N THR A 504 -14.20 14.13 -8.79
CA THR A 504 -14.07 13.81 -10.21
C THR A 504 -15.45 13.60 -10.83
N ALA A 505 -16.34 12.83 -10.20
CA ALA A 505 -17.73 12.65 -10.63
C ALA A 505 -18.48 13.99 -10.76
N VAL A 506 -18.40 14.86 -9.76
CA VAL A 506 -19.04 16.19 -9.79
C VAL A 506 -18.45 17.10 -10.87
N ALA A 507 -17.14 17.01 -11.15
CA ALA A 507 -16.52 17.78 -12.22
C ALA A 507 -16.99 17.33 -13.61
N GLU A 508 -17.13 16.01 -13.81
CA GLU A 508 -17.71 15.41 -15.02
C GLU A 508 -19.18 15.82 -15.18
N ASP A 509 -20.02 15.58 -14.17
CA ASP A 509 -21.45 15.88 -14.20
C ASP A 509 -21.74 17.38 -14.35
N ALA A 510 -20.91 18.28 -13.79
CA ALA A 510 -21.07 19.72 -13.97
C ALA A 510 -20.79 20.18 -15.41
N ALA A 511 -19.82 19.57 -16.09
CA ALA A 511 -19.55 19.83 -17.50
C ALA A 511 -20.73 19.41 -18.39
N GLY A 512 -21.39 18.30 -18.06
CA GLY A 512 -22.64 17.87 -18.71
C GLY A 512 -23.85 18.76 -18.35
N GLY A 513 -24.02 19.08 -17.07
CA GLY A 513 -25.22 19.72 -16.51
C GLY A 513 -25.40 21.20 -16.86
N ALA A 514 -24.30 21.95 -17.04
CA ALA A 514 -24.33 23.37 -17.41
C ALA A 514 -25.04 23.66 -18.75
N ARG A 515 -25.31 22.62 -19.56
CA ARG A 515 -25.94 22.72 -20.89
C ARG A 515 -27.46 22.61 -20.86
N ASN A 516 -28.03 21.77 -19.99
CA ASN A 516 -29.48 21.53 -19.94
C ASN A 516 -30.29 22.76 -19.52
N HIS A 517 -29.69 23.70 -18.77
CA HIS A 517 -30.34 24.97 -18.43
C HIS A 517 -30.26 26.03 -19.54
N ARG A 518 -29.26 25.97 -20.44
CA ARG A 518 -29.18 26.87 -21.61
C ARG A 518 -30.10 26.47 -22.77
N SER A 519 -30.54 25.21 -22.83
CA SER A 519 -31.53 24.76 -23.83
C SER A 519 -32.99 24.97 -23.42
N LEU A 520 -33.25 25.50 -22.23
CA LEU A 520 -34.59 25.83 -21.72
C LEU A 520 -34.78 27.34 -21.48
N SER A 521 -33.87 28.16 -22.02
CA SER A 521 -33.87 29.62 -21.90
C SER A 521 -33.59 30.30 -23.25
N ASN A 522 -34.32 29.89 -24.29
CA ASN A 522 -34.55 30.60 -25.56
C ASN A 522 -35.87 30.12 -26.17
#